data_AF-A0A6N2S908-F1
#
_entry.id   AF-A0A6N2S908-F1
#
_cell.length_a   1.000
_cell.length_b   1.000
_cell.length_c   1.000
_cell.angle_alpha   90.00
_cell.angle_beta   90.00
_cell.angle_gamma   90.00
#
_symmetry.space_group_name_H-M   'P 1'
#
loop_
_entity.id
_entity.type
_entity.pdbx_description
1 polymer ?
#
loop_
_entity_poly.entity_id
_entity_poly.type
_entity_poly.pdbx_seq_one_letter_code
_entity_poly.pdbx_strand_id
1 'polypeptide(L)'
;MHGEEVINELGEEISKGKGCIVFDFACYFPYADQDFLIFKFKLGEEELEPYKYNHRYPNKDYVTISKKMGRRVSRIGYPVFVDLNEEYFFILEIEVGIKDYKTVKLDFPVIVKLTEEKPVCNLGFRFNFDAATFQFESYYEHENDGIIGHRHTIWTNKDHNIENAIVITPLIQVNPKNGVYVAEVLTPHPQTFEHFMC
;
A
#
# COMPACT_ATOMS: atom_id res chain seq x y z
N MET A 1 -2.27 -9.89 -9.65
CA MET A 1 -1.26 -10.50 -8.71
C MET A 1 -1.07 -11.95 -9.16
N HIS A 2 -0.03 -12.72 -8.81
CA HIS A 2 -0.05 -14.14 -9.18
C HIS A 2 -1.07 -14.88 -8.31
N GLY A 3 -2.22 -15.26 -8.87
CA GLY A 3 -3.35 -15.83 -8.11
C GLY A 3 -3.00 -17.00 -7.21
N GLU A 4 -2.06 -17.87 -7.60
CA GLU A 4 -1.59 -18.96 -6.76
C GLU A 4 -0.96 -18.47 -5.44
N GLU A 5 -0.19 -17.38 -5.48
CA GLU A 5 0.43 -16.81 -4.28
C GLU A 5 -0.62 -16.18 -3.35
N VAL A 6 -1.64 -15.54 -3.94
CA VAL A 6 -2.77 -15.00 -3.20
C VAL A 6 -3.51 -16.11 -2.46
N ILE A 7 -3.84 -17.20 -3.14
CA ILE A 7 -4.50 -18.37 -2.53
C ILE A 7 -3.65 -18.92 -1.38
N ASN A 8 -2.36 -19.12 -1.63
CA ASN A 8 -1.44 -19.74 -0.67
C ASN A 8 -1.23 -18.89 0.59
N GLU A 9 -1.29 -17.56 0.48
CA GLU A 9 -1.02 -16.66 1.60
C GLU A 9 -2.27 -16.17 2.32
N LEU A 10 -3.41 -16.04 1.62
CA LEU A 10 -4.64 -15.48 2.17
C LEU A 10 -5.75 -16.51 2.36
N GLY A 11 -5.83 -17.53 1.51
CA GLY A 11 -7.03 -18.36 1.34
C GLY A 11 -7.51 -19.03 2.63
N GLU A 12 -6.59 -19.50 3.48
CA GLU A 12 -6.95 -20.12 4.77
C GLU A 12 -7.68 -19.12 5.69
N GLU A 13 -7.14 -17.92 5.86
CA GLU A 13 -7.72 -16.91 6.76
C GLU A 13 -9.02 -16.32 6.19
N ILE A 14 -9.09 -16.10 4.87
CA ILE A 14 -10.34 -15.69 4.20
C ILE A 14 -11.43 -16.75 4.40
N SER A 15 -11.09 -18.04 4.29
CA SER A 15 -12.06 -19.13 4.52
C SER A 15 -12.54 -19.22 5.98
N LYS A 16 -11.78 -18.67 6.93
CA LYS A 16 -12.16 -18.53 8.35
C LYS A 16 -12.99 -17.28 8.62
N GLY A 17 -13.35 -16.51 7.59
CA GLY A 17 -14.16 -15.29 7.72
C GLY A 17 -13.36 -14.06 8.13
N LYS A 18 -12.04 -14.03 7.87
CA LYS A 18 -11.23 -12.80 8.01
C LYS A 18 -11.25 -11.97 6.73
N GLY A 19 -11.10 -10.66 6.89
CA GLY A 19 -10.75 -9.76 5.80
C GLY A 19 -9.23 -9.57 5.70
N CYS A 20 -8.74 -9.10 4.55
CA CYS A 20 -7.33 -8.76 4.39
C CYS A 20 -7.09 -7.46 3.61
N ILE A 21 -6.27 -6.59 4.17
CA ILE A 21 -5.71 -5.42 3.48
C ILE A 21 -4.29 -5.79 3.05
N VAL A 22 -4.02 -5.77 1.74
CA VAL A 22 -2.68 -6.02 1.21
C VAL A 22 -2.00 -4.71 0.87
N PHE A 23 -0.97 -4.35 1.66
CA PHE A 23 -0.13 -3.21 1.37
C PHE A 23 0.97 -3.62 0.36
N ASP A 24 0.86 -3.13 -0.87
CA ASP A 24 1.86 -3.35 -1.91
C ASP A 24 2.74 -2.12 -2.04
N PHE A 25 3.73 -2.00 -1.16
CA PHE A 25 4.55 -0.80 -1.04
C PHE A 25 5.88 -0.95 -1.76
N ALA A 26 6.22 0.06 -2.55
CA ALA A 26 7.44 0.11 -3.33
C ALA A 26 8.02 1.51 -3.40
N CYS A 27 9.34 1.56 -3.49
CA CYS A 27 10.09 2.78 -3.55
C CYS A 27 11.14 2.67 -4.65
N TYR A 28 11.08 3.56 -5.64
CA TYR A 28 12.14 3.72 -6.62
C TYR A 28 13.32 4.45 -5.97
N PHE A 29 14.42 3.71 -5.78
CA PHE A 29 15.65 4.14 -5.14
C PHE A 29 16.84 3.75 -6.02
N PRO A 30 17.17 4.55 -7.04
CA PRO A 30 18.17 4.22 -8.06
C PRO A 30 19.61 4.47 -7.62
N TYR A 31 19.90 4.29 -6.32
CA TYR A 31 21.23 4.46 -5.76
C TYR A 31 21.88 3.09 -5.56
N ALA A 32 23.18 3.02 -5.84
CA ALA A 32 23.92 1.76 -5.85
C ALA A 32 23.94 1.05 -4.48
N ASP A 33 23.91 1.82 -3.39
CA ASP A 33 23.89 1.29 -2.02
C ASP A 33 22.50 1.50 -1.40
N GLN A 34 21.72 0.41 -1.38
CA GLN A 34 20.37 0.38 -0.85
C GLN A 34 20.33 0.23 0.68
N ASP A 35 21.46 -0.01 1.35
CA ASP A 35 21.52 -0.08 2.82
C ASP A 35 21.28 1.29 3.47
N PHE A 36 21.42 2.36 2.70
CA PHE A 36 21.05 3.71 3.11
C PHE A 36 19.55 4.00 2.99
N LEU A 37 18.74 3.11 2.41
CA LEU A 37 17.30 3.35 2.30
C LEU A 37 16.60 3.17 3.65
N ILE A 38 15.99 4.25 4.14
CA ILE A 38 14.91 4.17 5.12
C ILE A 38 13.60 4.11 4.34
N PHE A 39 12.87 3.02 4.48
CA PHE A 39 11.54 2.85 3.93
C PHE A 39 10.73 1.94 4.86
N LYS A 40 9.86 2.52 5.66
CA LYS A 40 9.07 1.78 6.65
C LYS A 40 7.69 2.36 6.78
N PHE A 41 6.77 1.58 7.33
CA PHE A 41 5.42 2.06 7.59
C PHE A 41 4.87 1.48 8.89
N LYS A 42 3.86 2.13 9.46
CA LYS A 42 3.06 1.64 10.58
C LYS A 42 1.60 2.08 10.46
N LEU A 43 0.74 1.43 11.22
CA LEU A 43 -0.70 1.71 11.25
C LEU A 43 -1.05 2.26 12.65
N GLY A 44 -1.14 3.57 12.76
CA GLY A 44 -1.35 4.25 14.04
C GLY A 44 -0.23 3.96 15.05
N GLU A 45 -0.63 3.45 16.22
CA GLU A 45 0.28 3.04 17.30
C GLU A 45 0.80 1.61 17.15
N GLU A 46 0.31 0.84 16.16
CA GLU A 46 0.71 -0.54 15.95
C GLU A 46 2.09 -0.62 15.27
N GLU A 47 3.09 -1.12 15.99
CA GLU A 47 4.37 -1.49 15.40
C GLU A 47 4.20 -2.77 14.58
N LEU A 48 4.28 -2.63 13.26
CA LEU A 48 4.22 -3.75 12.33
C LEU A 48 5.62 -4.37 12.15
N GLU A 49 5.92 -5.47 12.85
CA GLU A 49 7.13 -6.27 12.62
C GLU A 49 6.86 -7.79 12.75
N PRO A 50 7.53 -8.65 11.94
CA PRO A 50 8.65 -8.32 11.06
C PRO A 50 8.32 -8.18 9.56
N TYR A 51 9.02 -7.28 8.86
CA TYR A 51 9.06 -7.18 7.40
C TYR A 51 10.48 -7.35 6.82
N LYS A 52 10.60 -7.38 5.49
CA LYS A 52 11.87 -7.40 4.76
C LYS A 52 11.79 -6.53 3.52
N TYR A 53 12.89 -5.82 3.21
CA TYR A 53 13.11 -5.28 1.87
C TYR A 53 13.26 -6.39 0.84
N ASN A 54 12.62 -6.21 -0.30
CA ASN A 54 12.55 -7.19 -1.37
C ASN A 54 12.57 -6.49 -2.73
N HIS A 55 12.76 -7.26 -3.79
CA HIS A 55 12.72 -6.78 -5.18
C HIS A 55 11.66 -7.57 -5.93
N ARG A 56 10.39 -7.38 -5.55
CA ARG A 56 9.28 -8.11 -6.18
C ARG A 56 9.07 -7.71 -7.64
N TYR A 57 9.53 -6.53 -8.04
CA TYR A 57 9.38 -6.05 -9.41
C TYR A 57 10.63 -6.32 -10.25
N PRO A 58 10.49 -6.50 -11.58
CA PRO A 58 11.63 -6.74 -12.47
C PRO A 58 12.66 -5.60 -12.45
N ASN A 59 12.22 -4.37 -12.19
CA ASN A 59 13.11 -3.22 -12.04
C ASN A 59 13.80 -3.27 -10.66
N LYS A 60 15.11 -3.51 -10.68
CA LYS A 60 15.96 -3.61 -9.48
C LYS A 60 16.08 -2.30 -8.69
N ASP A 61 15.79 -1.18 -9.32
CA ASP A 61 15.78 0.12 -8.65
C ASP A 61 14.55 0.29 -7.76
N TYR A 62 13.55 -0.58 -7.86
CA TYR A 62 12.45 -0.63 -6.91
C TYR A 62 12.78 -1.54 -5.73
N VAL A 63 12.74 -0.97 -4.53
CA VAL A 63 12.74 -1.70 -3.26
C VAL A 63 11.30 -1.78 -2.76
N THR A 64 10.84 -2.99 -2.42
CA THR A 64 9.50 -3.25 -1.93
C THR A 64 9.52 -3.73 -0.48
N ILE A 65 8.44 -3.46 0.27
CA ILE A 65 8.26 -4.02 1.62
C ILE A 65 7.40 -5.27 1.53
N SER A 66 7.89 -6.39 2.06
CA SER A 66 7.16 -7.66 2.18
C SER A 66 7.05 -8.08 3.64
N LYS A 67 5.91 -8.65 4.05
CA LYS A 67 5.76 -9.26 5.38
C LYS A 67 6.69 -10.46 5.52
N LYS A 68 7.34 -10.57 6.68
CA LYS A 68 8.17 -11.72 7.04
C LYS A 68 7.39 -12.65 7.96
N MET A 69 7.22 -13.90 7.53
CA MET A 69 6.46 -14.93 8.23
C MET A 69 7.43 -16.05 8.64
N GLY A 70 8.14 -15.82 9.74
CA GLY A 70 9.23 -16.70 10.19
C GLY A 70 10.37 -16.74 9.15
N ARG A 71 10.54 -17.90 8.49
CA ARG A 71 11.54 -18.09 7.43
C ARG A 71 11.05 -17.67 6.03
N ARG A 72 9.74 -17.50 5.85
CA ARG A 72 9.13 -17.13 4.57
C ARG A 72 8.99 -15.61 4.49
N VAL A 73 8.96 -15.10 3.26
CA VAL A 73 8.68 -13.70 2.94
C VAL A 73 7.48 -13.70 1.99
N SER A 74 6.50 -12.87 2.28
CA SER A 74 5.30 -12.72 1.47
C SER A 74 5.65 -12.30 0.04
N ARG A 75 5.04 -12.98 -0.93
CA ARG A 75 5.14 -12.69 -2.37
C ARG A 75 4.10 -11.68 -2.82
N ILE A 76 3.08 -11.42 -2.02
CA ILE A 76 1.99 -10.48 -2.34
C ILE A 76 2.15 -9.09 -1.72
N GLY A 77 3.14 -8.89 -0.85
CA GLY A 77 3.40 -7.60 -0.20
C GLY A 77 3.33 -7.73 1.31
N TYR A 78 2.54 -6.87 1.95
CA TYR A 78 2.33 -6.94 3.39
C TYR A 78 0.83 -7.13 3.71
N PRO A 79 0.35 -8.38 3.87
CA PRO A 79 -1.02 -8.63 4.25
C PRO A 79 -1.28 -8.37 5.73
N VAL A 80 -2.36 -7.65 6.02
CA VAL A 80 -2.90 -7.41 7.37
C VAL A 80 -4.32 -7.96 7.43
N PHE A 81 -4.53 -8.94 8.30
CA PHE A 81 -5.84 -9.54 8.51
C PHE A 81 -6.65 -8.73 9.52
N VAL A 82 -7.93 -8.56 9.22
CA VAL A 82 -8.88 -7.79 10.02
C VAL A 82 -10.19 -8.56 10.17
N ASP A 83 -11.04 -8.17 11.11
CA ASP A 83 -12.40 -8.70 11.19
C ASP A 83 -13.28 -8.10 10.08
N LEU A 84 -14.29 -8.84 9.64
CA LEU A 84 -15.21 -8.38 8.60
C LEU A 84 -16.34 -7.53 9.17
N ASN A 85 -16.96 -6.73 8.30
CA ASN A 85 -18.12 -5.88 8.56
C ASN A 85 -17.89 -4.73 9.57
N GLU A 86 -16.67 -4.57 10.06
CA GLU A 86 -16.20 -3.40 10.78
C GLU A 86 -15.64 -2.36 9.82
N GLU A 87 -15.85 -1.09 10.13
CA GLU A 87 -15.16 0.02 9.44
C GLU A 87 -13.89 0.35 10.21
N TYR A 88 -12.75 0.19 9.55
CA TYR A 88 -11.44 0.51 10.10
C TYR A 88 -11.03 1.91 9.68
N PHE A 89 -10.71 2.74 10.68
CA PHE A 89 -10.03 4.01 10.49
C PHE A 89 -8.67 3.96 11.17
N PHE A 90 -7.61 4.23 10.41
CA PHE A 90 -6.25 4.29 10.95
C PHE A 90 -5.41 5.33 10.21
N ILE A 91 -4.35 5.80 10.87
CA ILE A 91 -3.33 6.63 10.24
C ILE A 91 -2.24 5.71 9.68
N LEU A 92 -2.10 5.67 8.37
CA LEU A 92 -0.97 5.05 7.69
C LEU A 92 0.21 6.03 7.72
N GLU A 93 1.22 5.71 8.50
CA GLU A 93 2.45 6.50 8.57
C GLU A 93 3.52 5.81 7.73
N ILE A 94 4.12 6.53 6.78
CA ILE A 94 5.21 6.05 5.94
C ILE A 94 6.43 6.94 6.17
N GLU A 95 7.55 6.35 6.59
CA GLU A 95 8.84 7.05 6.65
C GLU A 95 9.72 6.58 5.50
N VAL A 96 10.14 7.54 4.66
CA VAL A 96 11.00 7.30 3.51
C VAL A 96 12.15 8.30 3.47
N GLY A 97 13.37 7.83 3.18
CA GLY A 97 14.52 8.73 3.07
C GLY A 97 15.86 8.02 3.02
N ILE A 98 16.91 8.82 3.19
CA ILE A 98 18.30 8.36 3.21
C ILE A 98 18.79 8.39 4.66
N LYS A 99 19.23 7.23 5.14
CA LYS A 99 19.79 7.00 6.46
C LYS A 99 20.91 8.01 6.74
N ASP A 100 20.93 8.54 7.95
CA ASP A 100 21.90 9.53 8.44
C ASP A 100 21.93 10.87 7.67
N TYR A 101 20.97 11.10 6.75
CA TYR A 101 20.86 12.34 6.01
C TYR A 101 19.50 13.03 6.20
N LYS A 102 18.45 12.50 5.59
CA LYS A 102 17.11 13.10 5.66
C LYS A 102 16.05 12.05 5.38
N THR A 103 15.04 12.03 6.24
CA THR A 103 13.79 11.29 6.03
C THR A 103 12.62 12.25 5.98
N VAL A 104 11.59 11.84 5.26
CA VAL A 104 10.25 12.43 5.26
C VAL A 104 9.31 11.39 5.87
N LYS A 105 8.48 11.83 6.80
CA LYS A 105 7.33 11.04 7.25
C LYS A 105 6.09 11.56 6.56
N LEU A 106 5.25 10.66 6.06
CA LEU A 106 4.00 10.95 5.38
C LEU A 106 2.88 10.26 6.16
N ASP A 107 1.91 11.03 6.60
CA ASP A 107 0.80 10.51 7.41
C ASP A 107 -0.50 10.63 6.61
N PHE A 108 -1.15 9.49 6.34
CA PHE A 108 -2.39 9.41 5.56
C PHE A 108 -3.52 8.79 6.39
N PRO A 109 -4.67 9.47 6.55
CA PRO A 109 -5.86 8.83 7.07
C PRO A 109 -6.38 7.81 6.06
N VAL A 110 -6.70 6.60 6.52
CA VAL A 110 -7.26 5.51 5.72
C VAL A 110 -8.57 5.05 6.32
N ILE A 111 -9.61 4.93 5.49
CA ILE A 111 -10.89 4.29 5.84
C ILE A 111 -11.07 3.07 4.95
N VAL A 112 -11.35 1.92 5.56
CA VAL A 112 -11.62 0.68 4.84
C VAL A 112 -12.68 -0.14 5.55
N LYS A 113 -13.59 -0.72 4.78
CA LYS A 113 -14.61 -1.65 5.27
C LYS A 113 -14.63 -2.88 4.37
N LEU A 114 -14.28 -4.02 4.94
CA LEU A 114 -14.29 -5.31 4.24
C LEU A 114 -15.55 -6.09 4.64
N THR A 115 -16.11 -6.84 3.70
CA THR A 115 -17.33 -7.64 3.92
C THR A 115 -17.10 -9.08 3.48
N GLU A 116 -18.02 -9.99 3.79
CA GLU A 116 -17.93 -11.37 3.30
C GLU A 116 -17.93 -11.46 1.76
N GLU A 117 -18.68 -10.58 1.10
CA GLU A 117 -18.72 -10.49 -0.36
C GLU A 117 -17.42 -9.92 -0.94
N LYS A 118 -16.84 -8.92 -0.26
CA LYS A 118 -15.62 -8.24 -0.67
C LYS A 118 -14.59 -8.25 0.46
N PRO A 119 -13.96 -9.42 0.73
CA PRO A 119 -13.17 -9.62 1.93
C PRO A 119 -11.73 -9.12 1.80
N VAL A 120 -11.31 -8.63 0.63
CA VAL A 120 -9.93 -8.23 0.39
C VAL A 120 -9.85 -6.85 -0.27
N CYS A 121 -8.79 -6.11 0.01
CA CYS A 121 -8.44 -4.94 -0.79
C CYS A 121 -6.92 -4.81 -0.91
N ASN A 122 -6.46 -4.05 -1.91
CA ASN A 122 -5.08 -3.64 -2.00
C ASN A 122 -4.95 -2.15 -1.72
N LEU A 123 -3.84 -1.75 -1.12
CA LEU A 123 -3.37 -0.37 -1.17
C LEU A 123 -1.93 -0.39 -1.66
N GLY A 124 -1.75 -0.06 -2.94
CA GLY A 124 -0.44 0.10 -3.54
C GLY A 124 0.14 1.46 -3.20
N PHE A 125 1.43 1.52 -2.88
CA PHE A 125 2.17 2.78 -2.71
C PHE A 125 3.43 2.75 -3.56
N ARG A 126 3.68 3.85 -4.28
CA ARG A 126 4.88 4.08 -5.08
C ARG A 126 5.49 5.40 -4.64
N PHE A 127 6.71 5.37 -4.12
CA PHE A 127 7.52 6.57 -3.94
C PHE A 127 8.60 6.64 -5.01
N ASN A 128 8.82 7.81 -5.59
CA ASN A 128 9.91 8.08 -6.52
C ASN A 128 10.80 9.16 -5.93
N PHE A 129 12.02 8.76 -5.55
CA PHE A 129 13.00 9.66 -4.94
C PHE A 129 13.42 10.81 -5.86
N ASP A 130 13.77 10.52 -7.11
CA ASP A 130 14.28 11.53 -8.05
C ASP A 130 13.22 12.58 -8.40
N ALA A 131 11.98 12.14 -8.59
CA ALA A 131 10.88 13.03 -8.92
C ALA A 131 10.28 13.73 -7.69
N ALA A 132 10.62 13.30 -6.47
CA ALA A 132 9.95 13.68 -5.23
C ALA A 132 8.42 13.49 -5.29
N THR A 133 7.98 12.40 -5.92
CA THR A 133 6.56 12.09 -6.09
C THR A 133 6.15 10.83 -5.37
N PHE A 134 4.90 10.78 -4.94
CA PHE A 134 4.27 9.57 -4.48
C PHE A 134 2.93 9.34 -5.17
N GLN A 135 2.53 8.07 -5.18
CA GLN A 135 1.24 7.63 -5.67
C GLN A 135 0.72 6.48 -4.81
N PHE A 136 -0.56 6.55 -4.44
CA PHE A 136 -1.35 5.41 -4.02
C PHE A 136 -2.22 4.91 -5.15
N GLU A 137 -2.46 3.62 -5.17
CA GLU A 137 -3.40 2.98 -6.08
C GLU A 137 -4.25 1.93 -5.36
N SER A 138 -5.54 1.92 -5.64
CA SER A 138 -6.45 0.85 -5.24
C SER A 138 -7.28 0.41 -6.44
N TYR A 139 -7.33 -0.90 -6.67
CA TYR A 139 -8.01 -1.50 -7.80
C TYR A 139 -9.47 -1.74 -7.47
N TYR A 140 -10.34 -1.58 -8.46
CA TYR A 140 -11.74 -1.92 -8.35
C TYR A 140 -12.28 -2.47 -9.67
N GLU A 141 -13.29 -3.33 -9.52
CA GLU A 141 -14.09 -3.83 -10.63
C GLU A 141 -14.94 -2.71 -11.20
N HIS A 142 -14.89 -2.55 -12.52
CA HIS A 142 -15.81 -1.69 -13.24
C HIS A 142 -16.46 -2.50 -14.36
N GLU A 143 -17.78 -2.63 -14.32
CA GLU A 143 -18.54 -3.21 -15.43
C GLU A 143 -18.91 -2.11 -16.43
N ASN A 144 -18.57 -2.32 -17.71
CA ASN A 144 -19.06 -1.47 -18.80
C ASN A 144 -19.59 -2.36 -19.92
N ASP A 145 -20.89 -2.23 -20.24
CA ASP A 145 -21.57 -3.02 -21.27
C ASP A 145 -21.36 -4.55 -21.15
N GLY A 146 -21.39 -5.09 -19.92
CA GLY A 146 -21.20 -6.51 -19.65
C GLY A 146 -19.74 -7.00 -19.71
N ILE A 147 -18.78 -6.10 -19.92
CA ILE A 147 -17.34 -6.39 -19.82
C ILE A 147 -16.84 -5.91 -18.46
N ILE A 148 -16.33 -6.84 -17.66
CA ILE A 148 -15.64 -6.53 -16.41
C ILE A 148 -14.23 -6.06 -16.76
N GLY A 149 -13.96 -4.78 -16.49
CA GLY A 149 -12.65 -4.16 -16.61
C GLY A 149 -12.05 -3.80 -15.25
N HIS A 150 -10.76 -3.51 -15.24
CA HIS A 150 -10.05 -3.05 -14.05
C HIS A 150 -9.87 -1.54 -14.11
N ARG A 151 -10.33 -0.84 -13.08
CA ARG A 151 -10.02 0.58 -12.87
C ARG A 151 -9.31 0.77 -11.54
N HIS A 152 -8.65 1.91 -11.43
CA HIS A 152 -7.85 2.24 -10.26
C HIS A 152 -8.27 3.64 -9.80
N THR A 153 -8.45 3.81 -8.51
CA THR A 153 -8.36 5.15 -7.92
C THR A 153 -6.90 5.43 -7.64
N ILE A 154 -6.42 6.58 -8.12
CA ILE A 154 -5.05 7.01 -7.99
C ILE A 154 -5.04 8.25 -7.10
N TRP A 155 -4.24 8.25 -6.04
CA TRP A 155 -4.00 9.44 -5.24
C TRP A 155 -2.53 9.82 -5.35
N THR A 156 -2.20 11.05 -5.75
CA THR A 156 -0.80 11.42 -6.04
C THR A 156 -0.50 12.88 -5.71
N ASN A 157 0.74 13.20 -5.36
CA ASN A 157 1.17 14.60 -5.18
C ASN A 157 1.63 15.28 -6.48
N LYS A 158 1.47 14.64 -7.63
CA LYS A 158 1.81 15.21 -8.93
C LYS A 158 0.62 15.17 -9.86
N ASP A 159 0.35 16.32 -10.48
CA ASP A 159 -0.59 16.38 -11.58
C ASP A 159 0.02 15.70 -12.81
N HIS A 160 -0.59 14.59 -13.22
CA HIS A 160 -0.12 13.78 -14.33
C HIS A 160 -1.11 13.76 -15.51
N ASN A 161 -2.21 14.53 -15.48
CA ASN A 161 -3.33 14.37 -16.41
C ASN A 161 -3.80 12.90 -16.50
N ILE A 162 -3.69 12.14 -15.40
CA ILE A 162 -4.15 10.76 -15.34
C ILE A 162 -5.65 10.79 -15.05
N GLU A 163 -6.42 10.10 -15.89
CA GLU A 163 -7.84 9.92 -15.69
C GLU A 163 -8.10 9.25 -14.32
N ASN A 164 -8.98 9.85 -13.51
CA ASN A 164 -9.31 9.40 -12.14
C ASN A 164 -8.19 9.58 -11.08
N ALA A 165 -7.18 10.41 -11.34
CA ALA A 165 -6.21 10.80 -10.32
C ALA A 165 -6.75 11.93 -9.42
N ILE A 166 -6.66 11.72 -8.11
CA ILE A 166 -6.92 12.70 -7.07
C ILE A 166 -5.57 13.31 -6.69
N VAL A 167 -5.40 14.59 -7.02
CA VAL A 167 -4.17 15.32 -6.69
C VAL A 167 -4.20 15.70 -5.21
N ILE A 168 -3.36 15.03 -4.43
CA ILE A 168 -3.12 15.31 -3.03
C ILE A 168 -2.21 16.52 -2.91
N THR A 169 -2.67 17.54 -2.20
CA THR A 169 -1.80 18.63 -1.75
C THR A 169 -1.32 18.31 -0.34
N PRO A 170 -0.03 18.01 -0.13
CA PRO A 170 0.48 17.73 1.21
C PRO A 170 0.38 18.96 2.09
N LEU A 171 -0.18 18.82 3.29
CA LEU A 171 -0.20 19.87 4.28
C LEU A 171 1.11 19.80 5.08
N ILE A 172 2.03 20.70 4.76
CA ILE A 172 3.26 20.86 5.53
C ILE A 172 2.88 21.51 6.86
N GLN A 173 2.78 20.71 7.91
CA GLN A 173 2.66 21.25 9.26
C GLN A 173 4.01 21.83 9.68
N VAL A 174 4.02 23.13 9.94
CA VAL A 174 5.23 23.86 10.31
C VAL A 174 5.51 23.64 11.80
N ASN A 175 6.35 22.61 12.09
CA ASN A 175 7.20 22.32 13.30
C ASN A 175 6.74 21.22 14.30
N PRO A 176 7.66 20.42 14.95
CA PRO A 176 9.11 20.24 14.76
C PRO A 176 9.62 18.76 14.84
N LYS A 177 8.97 17.75 14.26
CA LYS A 177 9.55 16.38 14.17
C LYS A 177 9.31 15.71 12.80
N ASN A 178 9.69 16.41 11.73
CA ASN A 178 9.94 15.91 10.36
C ASN A 178 8.82 15.20 9.59
N GLY A 179 7.54 15.41 9.95
CA GLY A 179 6.40 14.83 9.23
C GLY A 179 5.67 15.80 8.30
N VAL A 180 5.12 15.26 7.21
CA VAL A 180 4.19 15.90 6.29
C VAL A 180 2.84 15.20 6.50
N TYR A 181 1.84 15.97 6.93
CA TYR A 181 0.49 15.46 7.10
C TYR A 181 -0.26 15.57 5.77
N VAL A 182 -1.02 14.55 5.43
CA VAL A 182 -1.86 14.56 4.24
C VAL A 182 -3.33 14.49 4.67
N ALA A 183 -4.11 15.52 4.33
CA ALA A 183 -5.51 15.59 4.72
C ALA A 183 -6.44 14.70 3.88
N GLU A 184 -6.01 14.28 2.70
CA GLU A 184 -6.81 13.42 1.84
C GLU A 184 -6.98 12.04 2.49
N VAL A 185 -8.23 11.61 2.62
CA VAL A 185 -8.56 10.30 3.18
C VAL A 185 -8.49 9.25 2.08
N LEU A 186 -7.61 8.27 2.24
CA LEU A 186 -7.52 7.14 1.33
C LEU A 186 -8.67 6.17 1.63
N THR A 187 -9.40 5.79 0.59
CA THR A 187 -10.51 4.83 0.67
C THR A 187 -10.26 3.66 -0.28
N PRO A 188 -9.39 2.70 0.10
CA PRO A 188 -9.09 1.54 -0.73
C PRO A 188 -10.35 0.73 -1.01
N HIS A 189 -10.50 0.29 -2.25
CA HIS A 189 -11.67 -0.44 -2.75
C HIS A 189 -11.62 -1.91 -2.34
N PRO A 190 -12.63 -2.39 -1.59
CA PRO A 190 -12.85 -3.81 -1.37
C PRO A 190 -13.15 -4.54 -2.69
N GLN A 191 -12.68 -5.76 -2.80
CA GLN A 191 -12.78 -6.64 -3.95
C GLN A 191 -13.24 -8.03 -3.52
N THR A 192 -13.88 -8.74 -4.43
CA THR A 192 -14.11 -10.18 -4.26
C THR A 192 -12.77 -10.90 -4.21
N PHE A 193 -12.70 -12.02 -3.50
CA PHE A 193 -11.45 -12.78 -3.45
C PHE A 193 -11.07 -13.35 -4.82
N GLU A 194 -12.06 -13.74 -5.63
CA GLU A 194 -11.86 -14.19 -7.01
C GLU A 194 -11.17 -13.13 -7.86
N HIS A 195 -11.66 -11.90 -7.83
CA HIS A 195 -11.07 -10.81 -8.59
C HIS A 195 -9.65 -10.49 -8.16
N PHE A 196 -9.38 -10.55 -6.86
CA PHE A 196 -8.07 -10.23 -6.30
C PHE A 196 -6.97 -11.22 -6.75
N MET A 197 -7.36 -12.43 -7.16
CA MET A 197 -6.44 -13.45 -7.67
C MET A 197 -6.03 -13.25 -9.14
N CYS A 198 -6.75 -12.41 -9.89
CA CYS A 198 -6.45 -12.10 -11.30
C CYS A 198 -5.25 -11.15 -11.45
#